data_AF-A0A182SIM7-F1
#
_entry.id   AF-A0A182SIM7-F1
#
_cell.length_a   1.000
_cell.length_b   1.000
_cell.length_c   1.000
_cell.angle_alpha   90.00
_cell.angle_beta   90.00
_cell.angle_gamma   90.00
#
_symmetry.space_group_name_H-M   'P 1'
#
loop_
_entity.id
_entity.type
_entity.pdbx_description
1 polymer ?
#
loop_
_entity_poly.entity_id
_entity_poly.type
_entity_poly.pdbx_seq_one_letter_code
_entity_poly.pdbx_strand_id
1 'polypeptide(L)'
;MFLKVMELHPEILQGLLSTMMNIVMFEDCKHHWSMSRPLLVLILLYEDCFRRIRETLIQSQPVAKQQNMARLFELLMDGIERNLLIQNRDKFTQNLLQFRRDMNASLKITPQPNSTANEMVVYCE
;
A
#
# COMPACT_ATOMS: atom_id res chain seq x y z
N MET A 1 8.14 27.02 -4.72
CA MET A 1 8.17 26.30 -6.00
C MET A 1 7.51 24.93 -5.88
N PHE A 2 7.97 24.05 -4.97
CA PHE A 2 7.39 22.73 -4.75
C PHE A 2 5.88 22.73 -4.41
N LEU A 3 5.45 23.57 -3.46
CA LEU A 3 4.02 23.69 -3.11
C LEU A 3 3.15 24.08 -4.31
N LYS A 4 3.66 24.95 -5.18
CA LYS A 4 2.95 25.39 -6.39
C LYS A 4 2.84 24.27 -7.44
N VAL A 5 3.83 23.39 -7.51
CA VAL A 5 3.75 22.18 -8.34
C VAL A 5 2.74 21.18 -7.75
N MET A 6 2.69 21.03 -6.42
CA MET A 6 1.69 20.18 -5.76
C MET A 6 0.26 20.69 -5.93
N GLU A 7 0.06 22.01 -5.95
CA GLU A 7 -1.25 22.62 -6.22
C GLU A 7 -1.68 22.43 -7.68
N LEU A 8 -0.73 22.52 -8.62
CA LEU A 8 -1.02 22.39 -10.06
C LEU A 8 -1.11 20.94 -10.53
N HIS A 9 -0.42 20.02 -9.85
CA HIS A 9 -0.28 18.62 -10.25
C HIS A 9 -0.42 17.66 -9.05
N PRO A 10 -1.59 17.62 -8.38
CA PRO A 10 -1.84 16.70 -7.26
C PRO A 10 -1.70 15.22 -7.63
N GLU A 11 -1.84 14.87 -8.91
CA GLU A 11 -1.67 13.54 -9.48
C GLU A 11 -0.27 12.96 -9.26
N ILE A 12 0.77 13.80 -9.13
CA ILE A 12 2.16 13.35 -8.99
C ILE A 12 2.33 12.57 -7.69
N LEU A 13 1.80 13.10 -6.57
CA LEU A 13 1.96 12.44 -5.27
C LEU A 13 0.99 11.27 -5.09
N GLN A 14 -0.17 11.29 -5.74
CA GLN A 14 -1.05 10.12 -5.82
C GLN A 14 -0.40 8.99 -6.63
N GLY A 15 0.29 9.32 -7.72
CA GLY A 15 1.12 8.40 -8.50
C GLY A 15 2.30 7.86 -7.68
N LEU A 16 2.92 8.70 -6.85
CA LEU A 16 3.96 8.27 -5.93
C LEU A 16 3.42 7.29 -4.87
N LEU A 17 2.26 7.58 -4.28
CA LEU A 17 1.59 6.66 -3.34
C LEU A 17 1.33 5.29 -3.99
N SER A 18 0.76 5.30 -5.20
CA SER A 18 0.49 4.08 -5.98
C SER A 18 1.78 3.29 -6.24
N THR A 19 2.83 3.96 -6.70
CA THR A 19 4.15 3.37 -6.93
C THR A 19 4.73 2.76 -5.66
N MET A 20 4.71 3.49 -4.53
CA MET A 20 5.24 3.00 -3.27
C MET A 20 4.46 1.81 -2.72
N MET A 21 3.14 1.79 -2.90
CA MET A 21 2.31 0.64 -2.55
C MET A 21 2.66 -0.59 -3.39
N ASN A 22 2.82 -0.43 -4.71
CA ASN A 22 3.22 -1.52 -5.60
C ASN A 22 4.58 -2.09 -5.22
N ILE A 23 5.56 -1.22 -4.94
CA ILE A 23 6.90 -1.62 -4.46
C ILE A 23 6.79 -2.44 -3.16
N VAL A 24 6.02 -1.98 -2.18
CA VAL A 24 5.83 -2.68 -0.90
C VAL A 24 5.20 -4.06 -1.08
N MET A 25 4.22 -4.19 -1.98
CA MET A 25 3.46 -5.41 -2.18
C MET A 25 4.22 -6.45 -3.02
N PHE A 26 4.94 -6.02 -4.05
CA PHE A 26 5.41 -6.91 -5.11
C PHE A 26 6.94 -7.03 -5.21
N GLU A 27 7.72 -6.06 -4.71
CA GLU A 27 9.18 -6.10 -4.83
C GLU A 27 9.88 -6.63 -3.59
N ASP A 28 11.03 -7.31 -3.77
CA ASP A 28 11.95 -7.68 -2.68
C ASP A 28 12.85 -6.51 -2.28
N CYS A 29 12.27 -5.48 -1.65
CA CYS A 29 13.01 -4.27 -1.28
C CYS A 29 14.00 -4.51 -0.14
N LYS A 30 15.31 -4.41 -0.38
CA LYS A 30 16.33 -4.56 0.69
C LYS A 30 16.28 -3.48 1.79
N HIS A 31 15.50 -2.40 1.62
CA HIS A 31 15.44 -1.23 2.53
C HIS A 31 14.01 -0.90 3.01
N HIS A 32 13.29 -1.87 3.61
CA HIS A 32 11.89 -1.72 4.06
C HIS A 32 11.64 -0.52 4.99
N TRP A 33 12.59 -0.24 5.88
CA TRP A 33 12.46 0.78 6.92
C TRP A 33 12.41 2.18 6.33
N SER A 34 13.24 2.46 5.32
CA SER A 34 13.35 3.78 4.69
C SER A 34 12.09 4.17 3.91
N MET A 35 11.35 3.19 3.38
CA MET A 35 10.12 3.42 2.60
C MET A 35 8.87 3.58 3.46
N SER A 36 8.85 3.06 4.69
CA SER A 36 7.69 3.14 5.59
C SER A 36 7.25 4.58 5.89
N ARG A 37 8.21 5.43 6.25
CA ARG A 37 7.97 6.82 6.67
C ARG A 37 7.40 7.69 5.54
N PRO A 38 7.99 7.75 4.33
CA PRO A 38 7.40 8.49 3.22
C PRO A 38 6.03 7.92 2.80
N LEU A 39 5.84 6.60 2.86
CA LEU A 39 4.54 5.99 2.54
C LEU A 39 3.45 6.42 3.53
N LEU A 40 3.72 6.43 4.84
CA LEU A 40 2.75 6.90 5.83
C LEU A 40 2.32 8.35 5.58
N VAL A 41 3.28 9.22 5.24
CA VAL A 41 2.99 10.63 4.91
C VAL A 41 2.03 10.71 3.72
N LEU A 42 2.27 9.92 2.67
CA LEU A 42 1.42 9.90 1.47
C LEU A 42 0.02 9.33 1.75
N ILE A 43 -0.08 8.27 2.58
CA ILE A 43 -1.37 7.69 2.97
C ILE A 43 -2.22 8.71 3.74
N LEU A 44 -1.63 9.42 4.72
CA LEU A 44 -2.35 10.42 5.51
C LEU A 44 -2.70 11.68 4.70
N LEU A 45 -1.91 11.99 3.67
CA LEU A 45 -2.16 13.13 2.79
C LEU A 45 -3.22 12.84 1.73
N TYR A 46 -3.28 11.60 1.23
CA TYR A 46 -4.18 11.15 0.17
C TYR A 46 -5.03 9.94 0.58
N GLU A 47 -5.76 10.07 1.70
CA GLU A 47 -6.56 8.98 2.27
C GLU A 47 -7.59 8.39 1.28
N ASP A 48 -8.24 9.24 0.47
CA ASP A 48 -9.20 8.78 -0.53
C ASP A 48 -8.54 7.98 -1.66
N CYS A 49 -7.33 8.38 -2.06
CA CYS A 49 -6.54 7.65 -3.03
C CYS A 49 -6.16 6.26 -2.48
N PHE A 50 -5.67 6.22 -1.24
CA PHE A 50 -5.35 4.98 -0.56
C PHE A 50 -6.58 4.06 -0.43
N ARG A 51 -7.75 4.62 -0.11
CA ARG A 51 -9.02 3.88 -0.06
C ARG A 51 -9.36 3.25 -1.41
N ARG A 52 -9.26 4.00 -2.51
CA ARG A 52 -9.49 3.47 -3.87
C ARG A 52 -8.52 2.34 -4.21
N ILE A 53 -7.22 2.53 -3.95
CA ILE A 53 -6.19 1.48 -4.14
C ILE A 53 -6.57 0.20 -3.38
N ARG A 54 -6.98 0.33 -2.11
CA ARG A 54 -7.44 -0.79 -1.28
C ARG A 54 -8.65 -1.48 -1.91
N GLU A 55 -9.69 -0.72 -2.27
CA GLU A 55 -10.94 -1.28 -2.82
C GLU A 55 -10.70 -2.02 -4.13
N THR A 56 -9.93 -1.43 -5.05
CA THR A 56 -9.54 -2.04 -6.33
C THR A 56 -8.81 -3.37 -6.10
N LEU A 57 -7.87 -3.41 -5.15
CA LEU A 57 -7.14 -4.63 -4.82
C LEU A 57 -8.01 -5.71 -4.18
N ILE A 58 -8.95 -5.33 -3.32
CA ILE A 58 -9.88 -6.29 -2.72
C ILE A 58 -10.76 -6.88 -3.82
N GLN A 59 -11.35 -6.03 -4.68
CA GLN A 59 -12.25 -6.46 -5.73
C GLN A 59 -11.56 -7.29 -6.82
N SER A 60 -10.26 -7.10 -7.04
CA SER A 60 -9.49 -7.92 -7.98
C SER A 60 -9.21 -9.34 -7.48
N GLN A 61 -9.38 -9.62 -6.18
CA GLN A 61 -9.21 -10.96 -5.64
C GLN A 61 -10.47 -11.83 -5.85
N PRO A 62 -10.33 -13.16 -5.96
CA PRO A 62 -11.46 -14.08 -5.86
C PRO A 62 -12.24 -13.85 -4.57
N VAL A 63 -13.58 -13.98 -4.60
CA VAL A 63 -14.49 -13.70 -3.47
C VAL A 63 -14.01 -14.31 -2.15
N ALA A 64 -13.53 -15.56 -2.17
CA ALA A 64 -13.01 -16.27 -1.00
C ALA A 64 -11.77 -15.61 -0.35
N LYS A 65 -10.98 -14.85 -1.12
CA LYS A 65 -9.76 -14.16 -0.65
C LYS A 65 -10.01 -12.68 -0.32
N GLN A 66 -11.15 -12.09 -0.73
CA GLN A 66 -11.43 -10.66 -0.56
C GLN A 66 -11.45 -10.24 0.91
N GLN A 67 -12.09 -11.02 1.78
CA GLN A 67 -12.16 -10.71 3.22
C GLN A 67 -10.77 -10.73 3.86
N ASN A 68 -9.93 -11.70 3.50
CA ASN A 68 -8.56 -11.75 3.98
C ASN A 68 -7.75 -10.53 3.49
N MET A 69 -7.86 -10.18 2.21
CA MET A 69 -7.23 -8.98 1.65
C MET A 69 -7.67 -7.70 2.38
N ALA A 70 -8.97 -7.56 2.63
CA ALA A 70 -9.52 -6.42 3.37
C ALA A 70 -8.93 -6.31 4.78
N ARG A 71 -8.75 -7.46 5.46
CA ARG A 71 -8.16 -7.53 6.79
C ARG A 71 -6.69 -7.13 6.82
N LEU A 72 -5.90 -7.46 5.79
CA LEU A 72 -4.51 -7.03 5.71
C LEU A 72 -4.40 -5.50 5.71
N PHE A 73 -5.25 -4.81 4.94
CA PHE A 73 -5.28 -3.35 4.91
C PHE A 73 -5.75 -2.72 6.23
N GLU A 74 -6.62 -3.37 6.99
CA GLU A 74 -6.97 -2.93 8.35
C GLU A 74 -5.77 -3.03 9.29
N LEU A 75 -5.07 -4.18 9.28
CA LEU A 75 -3.89 -4.39 10.10
C LEU A 75 -2.75 -3.43 9.76
N LEU A 76 -2.62 -3.04 8.49
CA LEU A 76 -1.65 -2.04 8.05
C LEU A 76 -1.81 -0.70 8.79
N MET A 77 -3.06 -0.26 9.00
CA MET A 77 -3.38 1.02 9.65
C MET A 77 -3.80 0.88 11.12
N ASP A 78 -3.72 -0.33 11.69
CA ASP A 78 -4.17 -0.59 13.06
C ASP A 78 -3.35 0.21 14.08
N GLY A 79 -4.05 0.97 14.92
CA GLY A 79 -3.46 1.85 15.93
C GLY A 79 -2.71 3.06 15.37
N ILE A 80 -2.91 3.44 14.10
CA ILE A 80 -2.35 4.65 13.49
C ILE A 80 -3.36 5.78 13.56
N GLU A 81 -3.02 6.85 14.26
CA GLU A 81 -3.80 8.09 14.24
C GLU A 81 -3.38 9.01 13.08
N ARG A 82 -4.21 10.01 12.75
CA ARG A 82 -3.95 10.99 11.70
C ARG A 82 -2.91 12.05 12.12
N ASN A 83 -1.72 11.61 12.47
CA ASN A 83 -0.58 12.45 12.79
C ASN A 83 0.74 11.72 12.50
N LEU A 84 1.83 12.50 12.43
CA LEU A 84 3.18 12.01 12.11
C LEU A 84 4.08 11.96 13.34
N LEU A 85 3.53 11.71 14.53
CA LEU A 85 4.33 11.51 15.74
C LEU A 85 5.23 10.28 15.60
N ILE A 86 6.36 10.26 16.32
CA ILE A 86 7.35 9.19 16.24
C ILE A 86 6.69 7.82 16.52
N GLN A 87 5.80 7.76 17.51
CA GLN A 87 5.04 6.56 17.86
C GLN A 87 4.25 6.00 16.68
N ASN A 88 3.53 6.85 15.92
CA ASN A 88 2.76 6.40 14.74
C ASN A 88 3.68 5.94 13.61
N ARG A 89 4.82 6.63 13.40
CA ARG A 89 5.80 6.23 12.38
C ARG A 89 6.39 4.86 12.68
N ASP A 90 6.77 4.62 13.94
CA ASP A 90 7.38 3.36 14.34
C ASP A 90 6.34 2.23 14.36
N LYS A 91 5.10 2.51 14.80
CA LYS A 91 3.97 1.57 14.73
C LYS A 91 3.65 1.19 13.28
N PHE A 92 3.58 2.17 12.37
CA PHE A 92 3.31 1.92 10.95
C PHE A 92 4.42 1.08 10.32
N THR A 93 5.67 1.32 10.71
CA THR A 93 6.81 0.51 10.23
C THR A 93 6.64 -0.97 10.60
N GLN A 94 6.20 -1.26 11.83
CA GLN A 94 5.92 -2.63 12.28
C GLN A 94 4.73 -3.23 11.52
N ASN A 95 3.63 -2.49 11.39
CA ASN A 95 2.44 -2.93 10.67
C ASN A 95 2.77 -3.24 9.19
N LEU A 96 3.57 -2.40 8.54
CA LEU A 96 3.99 -2.56 7.14
C LEU A 96 4.85 -3.82 6.95
N LEU A 97 5.74 -4.11 7.90
CA LEU A 97 6.55 -5.33 7.85
C LEU A 97 5.68 -6.59 7.93
N GLN A 98 4.67 -6.58 8.80
CA GLN A 98 3.73 -7.68 8.93
C GLN A 98 2.84 -7.80 7.68
N PHE A 99 2.26 -6.69 7.22
CA PHE A 99 1.46 -6.61 6.00
C PHE A 99 2.18 -7.24 4.80
N ARG A 100 3.45 -6.88 4.58
CA ARG A 100 4.26 -7.42 3.49
C ARG A 100 4.40 -8.95 3.59
N ARG A 101 4.65 -9.48 4.79
CA ARG A 101 4.79 -10.94 5.00
C ARG A 101 3.49 -11.67 4.67
N ASP A 102 2.37 -11.14 5.15
CA ASP A 102 1.06 -11.77 5.00
C ASP A 102 0.50 -11.61 3.57
N MET A 103 0.80 -10.49 2.92
CA MET A 103 0.49 -10.24 1.51
C MET A 103 1.21 -11.26 0.63
N ASN A 104 2.52 -11.46 0.85
CA ASN A 104 3.30 -12.45 0.12
C ASN A 104 2.77 -13.87 0.32
N ALA A 105 2.36 -14.23 1.55
CA ALA A 105 1.74 -15.53 1.81
C ALA A 105 0.39 -15.68 1.07
N SER A 106 -0.43 -14.63 1.05
CA SER A 106 -1.76 -14.64 0.41
C SER A 106 -1.69 -14.73 -1.12
N LEU A 107 -0.69 -14.08 -1.73
CA LEU A 107 -0.47 -14.06 -3.18
C LEU A 107 0.21 -15.34 -3.69
N LYS A 108 1.11 -15.97 -2.90
CA LYS A 108 1.86 -17.18 -3.32
C LYS A 108 1.03 -18.47 -3.38
N ILE A 109 -0.21 -18.51 -2.87
CA ILE A 109 -1.08 -19.72 -2.88
C ILE A 109 -1.95 -19.77 -4.14
N THR A 110 -1.31 -19.73 -5.32
CA THR A 110 -1.91 -20.18 -6.59
C THR A 110 -0.83 -20.76 -7.49
N PRO A 111 -0.52 -22.07 -7.46
CA PRO A 111 0.24 -22.69 -8.53
C PRO A 111 -0.73 -22.88 -9.72
N GLN A 112 -0.89 -21.86 -10.57
CA GLN A 112 -1.45 -22.06 -11.90
C GLN A 112 -0.30 -22.18 -12.91
N PRO A 113 -0.24 -23.26 -13.70
CA PRO A 113 0.92 -23.56 -14.54
C PRO A 113 1.09 -22.64 -15.76
N ASN A 114 0.26 -21.62 -15.97
CA ASN A 114 0.29 -20.78 -17.18
C ASN A 114 -0.12 -19.31 -17.00
N SER A 115 -0.12 -18.77 -15.78
CA SER A 115 -0.39 -17.34 -15.60
C SER A 115 0.90 -16.63 -15.26
N THR A 116 1.45 -15.89 -16.22
CA THR A 116 2.21 -14.67 -15.91
C THR A 116 1.45 -13.98 -14.79
N ALA A 117 2.07 -13.85 -13.62
CA ALA A 117 1.52 -13.04 -12.54
C ALA A 117 1.37 -11.65 -13.14
N ASN A 118 0.17 -11.35 -13.67
CA ASN A 118 -0.13 -10.05 -14.24
C ASN A 118 0.26 -9.07 -13.15
N GLU A 119 1.26 -8.25 -13.45
CA GLU A 119 1.67 -7.12 -12.63
C GLU A 119 0.41 -6.28 -12.43
N MET A 120 -0.28 -6.51 -11.31
CA MET A 120 -1.41 -5.69 -10.90
C MET A 120 -0.80 -4.36 -10.47
N VAL A 121 -0.52 -3.51 -11.46
CA VAL A 121 -0.12 -2.14 -11.20
C VAL A 121 -1.38 -1.40 -10.80
N VAL A 122 -1.50 -1.14 -9.51
CA VAL A 122 -2.66 -0.43 -8.97
C VAL A 122 -2.41 1.05 -9.13
N TYR A 123 -3.31 1.70 -9.87
CA TYR A 123 -3.31 3.14 -10.05
C TYR A 123 -4.49 3.76 -9.29
N CYS A 124 -4.37 5.04 -8.99
CA CYS A 124 -5.33 5.78 -8.19
C CYS A 124 -6.51 6.38 -8.98
N GLU A 125 -6.58 6.10 -10.30
CA GLU A 125 -7.45 6.78 -11.28
C GLU A 125 -8.83 7.21 -10.74
#